data_AF-A0A0P7GYX9-F1
#
_entry.id   AF-A0A0P7GYX9-F1
#
_cell.length_a   1.000
_cell.length_b   1.000
_cell.length_c   1.000
_cell.angle_alpha   90.00
_cell.angle_beta   90.00
_cell.angle_gamma   90.00
#
_symmetry.space_group_name_H-M   'P 1'
#
loop_
_entity.id
_entity.type
_entity.pdbx_description
1 polymer ?
#
loop_
_entity_poly.entity_id
_entity_poly.type
_entity_poly.pdbx_seq_one_letter_code
_entity_poly.pdbx_strand_id
1 'polypeptide(L)'
;MIRAVVAIALAAALLSAALPAVESAAADRTASALDRDVDRIERAGASLLADDDPGGRRVLTISVPAGSLVAAGVDSVTLRCRPDCVVRYVLGSGTVRTRRIELPLVTPDGAVRFGTPGDHRLVLGLAEGDDGRVVTVRG
;
A
#
# COMPACT_ATOMS: atom_id res chain seq x y z
N MET A 1 -10.20 -0.18 -49.58
CA MET A 1 -9.06 -0.69 -48.78
C MET A 1 -8.30 0.42 -48.05
N ILE A 2 -7.85 1.48 -48.75
CA ILE A 2 -7.12 2.62 -48.11
C ILE A 2 -7.89 3.25 -46.94
N ARG A 3 -9.21 3.46 -47.05
CA ARG A 3 -10.03 3.99 -45.93
C ARG A 3 -9.95 3.13 -44.67
N ALA A 4 -9.93 1.80 -44.80
CA ALA A 4 -9.83 0.90 -43.65
C ALA A 4 -8.43 0.94 -43.03
N VAL A 5 -7.38 0.98 -43.86
CA VAL A 5 -6.00 1.10 -43.40
C VAL A 5 -5.77 2.41 -42.65
N VAL A 6 -6.28 3.53 -43.19
CA VAL A 6 -6.20 4.85 -42.53
C VAL A 6 -6.96 4.86 -41.21
N ALA A 7 -8.15 4.25 -41.14
CA ALA A 7 -8.92 4.17 -39.91
C ALA A 7 -8.18 3.36 -38.83
N ILE A 8 -7.58 2.22 -39.18
CA ILE A 8 -6.80 1.38 -38.26
C ILE A 8 -5.55 2.13 -37.79
N ALA A 9 -4.83 2.78 -38.70
CA ALA A 9 -3.63 3.56 -38.36
C ALA A 9 -3.96 4.73 -37.41
N LEU A 10 -5.07 5.43 -37.66
CA LEU A 10 -5.53 6.51 -36.79
C LEU A 10 -5.95 5.98 -35.42
N ALA A 11 -6.67 4.86 -35.36
CA ALA A 11 -7.06 4.24 -34.10
C ALA A 11 -5.84 3.81 -33.27
N ALA A 12 -4.84 3.19 -33.92
CA ALA A 12 -3.59 2.81 -33.26
C ALA A 12 -2.80 4.03 -32.75
N ALA A 13 -2.74 5.12 -33.53
CA ALA A 13 -2.10 6.36 -33.13
C ALA A 13 -2.78 6.99 -31.90
N LEU A 14 -4.12 7.04 -31.90
CA LEU A 14 -4.90 7.54 -30.76
C LEU A 14 -4.73 6.67 -29.52
N LEU A 15 -4.75 5.34 -29.68
CA LEU A 15 -4.55 4.41 -28.56
C LEU A 15 -3.15 4.57 -27.96
N SER A 16 -2.11 4.63 -28.81
CA SER A 16 -0.74 4.86 -28.38
C SER A 16 -0.58 6.17 -27.59
N ALA A 17 -1.33 7.21 -27.95
CA ALA A 17 -1.28 8.49 -27.24
C ALA A 17 -2.03 8.46 -25.90
N ALA A 18 -3.09 7.64 -25.78
CA ALA A 18 -3.94 7.60 -24.60
C ALA A 18 -3.44 6.64 -23.49
N LEU A 19 -2.72 5.57 -23.84
CA LEU A 19 -2.26 4.55 -22.90
C LEU A 19 -1.49 5.11 -21.68
N PRO A 20 -0.51 6.04 -21.83
CA PRO A 20 0.22 6.58 -20.68
C PRO A 20 -0.67 7.30 -19.66
N ALA A 21 -1.71 7.98 -20.13
CA ALA A 21 -2.64 8.68 -19.25
C ALA A 21 -3.51 7.70 -18.44
N VAL A 22 -3.92 6.58 -19.05
CA VAL A 22 -4.67 5.52 -18.36
C VAL A 22 -3.81 4.84 -17.30
N GLU A 23 -2.56 4.54 -17.62
CA GLU A 23 -1.60 3.94 -16.69
C GLU A 23 -1.35 4.85 -15.48
N SER A 24 -1.16 6.15 -15.71
CA SER A 24 -1.00 7.14 -14.63
C SER A 24 -2.24 7.18 -13.74
N ALA A 25 -3.44 7.25 -14.33
CA ALA A 25 -4.68 7.29 -13.55
C ALA A 25 -4.90 6.01 -12.74
N ALA A 26 -4.53 4.84 -13.28
CA ALA A 26 -4.59 3.57 -12.57
C ALA A 26 -3.60 3.52 -11.39
N ALA A 27 -2.39 4.06 -11.58
CA ALA A 27 -1.38 4.21 -10.53
C ALA A 27 -1.86 5.13 -9.40
N ASP A 28 -2.43 6.28 -9.72
CA ASP A 28 -2.92 7.25 -8.73
C ASP A 28 -4.08 6.70 -7.91
N ARG A 29 -5.02 5.97 -8.54
CA ARG A 29 -6.09 5.28 -7.82
C ARG A 29 -5.54 4.23 -6.84
N THR A 30 -4.53 3.48 -7.27
CA THR A 30 -3.89 2.44 -6.45
C THR A 30 -3.15 3.05 -5.27
N ALA A 31 -2.39 4.12 -5.52
CA ALA A 31 -1.75 4.91 -4.47
C ALA A 31 -2.77 5.43 -3.45
N SER A 32 -3.87 6.03 -3.93
CA SER A 32 -4.94 6.55 -3.07
C SER A 32 -5.66 5.46 -2.25
N ALA A 33 -5.68 4.21 -2.72
CA ALA A 33 -6.23 3.08 -1.96
C ALA A 33 -5.26 2.64 -0.87
N LEU A 34 -3.97 2.47 -1.20
CA LEU A 34 -2.93 2.15 -0.23
C LEU A 34 -2.78 3.22 0.84
N ASP A 35 -2.91 4.50 0.47
CA ASP A 35 -2.88 5.60 1.44
C ASP A 35 -4.01 5.50 2.47
N ARG A 36 -5.21 5.12 2.05
CA ARG A 36 -6.33 4.88 2.97
C ARG A 36 -6.10 3.69 3.89
N ASP A 37 -5.38 2.68 3.43
CA ASP A 37 -5.00 1.53 4.26
C ASP A 37 -3.91 1.92 5.28
N VAL A 38 -2.94 2.76 4.90
CA VAL A 38 -1.96 3.34 5.85
C VAL A 38 -2.68 4.17 6.92
N ASP A 39 -3.63 5.03 6.54
CA ASP A 39 -4.43 5.79 7.51
C ASP A 39 -5.22 4.88 8.46
N ARG A 40 -5.66 3.71 7.99
CA ARG A 40 -6.37 2.72 8.81
C ARG A 40 -5.44 2.11 9.85
N ILE A 41 -4.19 1.83 9.49
CA ILE A 41 -3.17 1.34 10.42
C ILE A 41 -2.90 2.39 11.51
N GLU A 42 -2.70 3.66 11.11
CA GLU A 42 -2.47 4.77 12.06
C GLU A 42 -3.63 4.92 13.04
N ARG A 43 -4.87 4.97 12.54
CA ARG A 43 -6.07 5.07 13.39
C ARG A 43 -6.25 3.88 14.31
N ALA A 44 -5.97 2.66 13.84
CA ALA A 44 -6.09 1.46 14.66
C ALA A 44 -5.01 1.41 15.75
N GLY A 45 -3.78 1.83 15.45
CA GLY A 45 -2.70 1.96 16.42
C GLY A 45 -2.97 3.06 17.45
N ALA A 46 -3.44 4.23 17.02
CA ALA A 46 -3.80 5.33 17.91
C ALA A 46 -4.94 4.93 18.86
N SER A 47 -5.94 4.19 18.36
CA SER A 47 -7.01 3.64 19.19
C SER A 47 -6.49 2.65 20.23
N LEU A 48 -5.55 1.76 19.88
CA LEU A 48 -4.94 0.84 20.84
C LEU A 48 -4.20 1.58 21.97
N LEU A 49 -3.50 2.67 21.64
CA LEU A 49 -2.82 3.50 22.63
C LEU A 49 -3.81 4.25 23.54
N ALA A 50 -4.92 4.72 22.97
CA ALA A 50 -5.97 5.44 23.70
C ALA A 50 -6.80 4.54 24.61
N ASP A 51 -7.11 3.31 24.17
CA ASP A 51 -7.94 2.35 24.91
C ASP A 51 -7.20 1.76 26.13
N ASP A 52 -5.86 1.82 26.14
CA ASP A 52 -4.99 1.33 27.22
C ASP A 52 -5.27 -0.12 27.66
N ASP A 53 -5.65 -0.97 26.70
CA ASP A 53 -5.97 -2.37 26.97
C ASP A 53 -4.69 -3.22 27.01
N PRO A 54 -4.27 -3.76 28.17
CA PRO A 54 -3.05 -4.54 28.29
C PRO A 54 -3.15 -5.83 27.46
N GLY A 55 -2.31 -5.95 26.43
CA GLY A 55 -2.38 -7.09 25.49
C GLY A 55 -3.45 -6.95 24.41
N GLY A 56 -4.04 -5.75 24.26
CA GLY A 56 -4.96 -5.40 23.19
C GLY A 56 -4.35 -5.68 21.81
N ARG A 57 -5.11 -6.39 20.97
CA ARG A 57 -4.71 -6.77 19.61
C ARG A 57 -5.78 -6.36 18.62
N ARG A 58 -5.37 -5.84 17.47
CA ARG A 58 -6.25 -5.57 16.33
C ARG A 58 -5.72 -6.23 15.08
N VAL A 59 -6.59 -6.96 14.40
CA VAL A 59 -6.27 -7.59 13.12
C VAL A 59 -6.86 -6.73 12.02
N LEU A 60 -5.99 -6.28 11.11
CA LEU A 60 -6.34 -5.54 9.91
C LEU A 60 -6.14 -6.43 8.70
N THR A 61 -6.93 -6.20 7.66
CA THR A 61 -6.70 -6.79 6.34
C THR A 61 -6.20 -5.69 5.42
N ILE A 62 -5.11 -5.98 4.70
CA ILE A 62 -4.50 -5.12 3.69
C ILE A 62 -4.63 -5.85 2.35
N SER A 63 -5.21 -5.19 1.37
CA SER A 63 -5.37 -5.77 0.03
C SER A 63 -4.23 -5.29 -0.86
N VAL A 64 -3.44 -6.22 -1.39
CA VAL A 64 -2.39 -5.95 -2.39
C VAL A 64 -2.98 -6.20 -3.78
N PRO A 65 -3.19 -5.17 -4.60
CA PRO A 65 -3.86 -5.33 -5.90
C PRO A 65 -3.02 -6.13 -6.90
N ALA A 66 -3.65 -7.08 -7.60
CA ALA A 66 -3.02 -7.87 -8.67
C ALA A 66 -2.83 -7.09 -9.99
N GLY A 67 -3.45 -5.91 -10.11
CA GLY A 67 -3.52 -5.14 -11.34
C GLY A 67 -4.75 -5.51 -12.17
N SER A 68 -5.31 -4.51 -12.85
CA SER A 68 -6.45 -4.64 -13.77
C SER A 68 -6.42 -3.50 -14.78
N LEU A 69 -7.38 -3.46 -15.71
CA LEU A 69 -7.51 -2.35 -16.66
C LEU A 69 -7.69 -0.96 -15.99
N VAL A 70 -8.14 -0.93 -14.73
CA VAL A 70 -8.48 0.32 -14.02
C VAL A 70 -7.66 0.56 -12.75
N ALA A 71 -6.78 -0.38 -12.38
CA ALA A 71 -5.93 -0.30 -11.19
C ALA A 71 -4.55 -0.87 -11.49
N ALA A 72 -3.49 -0.16 -11.08
CA ALA A 72 -2.14 -0.65 -11.20
C ALA A 72 -1.92 -1.84 -10.26
N GLY A 73 -1.16 -2.83 -10.73
CA GLY A 73 -0.68 -3.92 -9.87
C GLY A 73 0.34 -3.42 -8.86
N VAL A 74 0.47 -4.12 -7.74
CA VAL A 74 1.49 -3.86 -6.74
C VAL A 74 2.35 -5.10 -6.60
N ASP A 75 3.64 -4.95 -6.90
CA ASP A 75 4.61 -6.05 -6.86
C ASP A 75 5.08 -6.33 -5.43
N SER A 76 5.19 -5.28 -4.62
CA SER A 76 5.52 -5.45 -3.21
C SER A 76 5.08 -4.28 -2.36
N VAL A 77 4.69 -4.60 -1.13
CA VAL A 77 4.51 -3.65 -0.03
C VAL A 77 5.46 -4.07 1.08
N THR A 78 6.13 -3.10 1.69
CA THR A 78 7.05 -3.31 2.81
C THR A 78 6.78 -2.27 3.88
N LEU A 79 6.48 -2.72 5.08
CA LEU A 79 6.36 -1.91 6.28
C LEU A 79 7.58 -2.16 7.15
N ARG A 80 8.31 -1.09 7.47
CA ARG A 80 9.48 -1.15 8.37
C ARG A 80 9.37 -0.05 9.40
N CYS A 81 9.45 -0.42 10.67
CA CYS A 81 9.31 0.48 11.80
C CYS A 81 10.48 0.33 12.76
N ARG A 82 11.58 1.04 12.48
CA ARG A 82 12.82 1.12 13.28
C ARG A 82 13.80 2.15 12.65
N PRO A 83 14.14 3.29 13.28
CA PRO A 83 13.39 4.01 14.32
C PRO A 83 12.13 4.72 13.77
N ASP A 84 12.15 5.10 12.49
CA ASP A 84 10.99 5.64 11.80
C ASP A 84 10.11 4.51 11.26
N CYS A 85 8.80 4.77 11.18
CA CYS A 85 7.86 3.93 10.46
C CYS A 85 7.68 4.39 9.03
N VAL A 86 7.99 3.49 8.09
CA VAL A 86 7.88 3.75 6.65
C VAL A 86 7.20 2.58 5.96
N VAL A 87 6.18 2.91 5.18
CA VAL A 87 5.52 2.02 4.22
C VAL A 87 6.09 2.34 2.84
N ARG A 88 6.72 1.36 2.22
CA ARG A 88 7.22 1.43 0.85
C ARG A 88 6.46 0.46 -0.02
N TYR A 89 5.98 0.90 -1.18
CA TYR A 89 5.38 0.02 -2.16
C TYR A 89 5.93 0.26 -3.57
N VAL A 90 5.90 -0.81 -4.36
CA VAL A 90 6.36 -0.82 -5.75
C VAL A 90 5.18 -1.22 -6.63
N LEU A 91 4.80 -0.33 -7.54
CA LEU A 91 3.78 -0.62 -8.55
C LEU A 91 4.38 -1.51 -9.65
N GLY A 92 3.54 -2.27 -10.36
CA GLY A 92 3.96 -3.10 -11.51
C GLY A 92 4.60 -2.31 -12.66
N SER A 93 4.42 -0.98 -12.69
CA SER A 93 5.15 -0.07 -13.58
C SER A 93 6.59 0.22 -13.15
N GLY A 94 7.02 -0.29 -12.00
CA GLY A 94 8.30 0.02 -11.34
C GLY A 94 8.29 1.32 -10.52
N THR A 95 7.19 2.06 -10.47
CA THR A 95 7.09 3.28 -9.67
C THR A 95 7.16 2.94 -8.18
N VAL A 96 8.08 3.60 -7.47
CA VAL A 96 8.27 3.43 -6.03
C VAL A 96 7.66 4.60 -5.29
N ARG A 97 6.90 4.30 -4.24
CA ARG A 97 6.35 5.31 -3.32
C ARG A 97 6.69 4.92 -1.90
N THR A 98 6.93 5.94 -1.08
CA THR A 98 7.28 5.80 0.33
C THR A 98 6.44 6.77 1.13
N ARG A 99 5.84 6.27 2.20
CA ARG A 99 5.03 7.05 3.13
C ARG A 99 5.51 6.82 4.56
N ARG A 100 5.68 7.91 5.31
CA ARG A 100 5.99 7.86 6.74
C ARG A 100 4.70 7.74 7.54
N ILE A 101 4.77 7.01 8.65
CA ILE A 101 3.77 6.98 9.71
C ILE A 101 4.35 7.68 10.93
N GLU A 102 3.61 8.62 11.50
CA GLU A 102 4.07 9.47 12.62
C GLU A 102 3.81 8.83 14.01
N LEU A 103 3.10 7.71 14.05
CA LEU A 103 2.77 7.01 15.29
C LEU A 103 3.96 6.12 15.74
N PRO A 104 4.18 5.91 17.06
CA PRO A 104 5.22 5.00 17.56
C PRO A 104 4.84 3.54 17.32
N LEU A 105 5.08 3.02 16.11
CA LEU A 105 5.01 1.59 15.83
C LEU A 105 6.41 0.99 15.76
N VAL A 106 6.48 -0.32 16.02
CA VAL A 106 7.69 -1.13 15.92
C VAL A 106 7.36 -2.41 15.18
N THR A 107 8.25 -2.84 14.29
CA THR A 107 8.17 -4.17 13.66
C THR A 107 9.19 -5.08 14.34
N PRO A 108 8.82 -5.79 15.43
CA PRO A 108 9.77 -6.51 16.28
C PRO A 108 10.50 -7.61 15.51
N ASP A 109 9.78 -8.34 14.68
CA ASP A 109 10.24 -9.50 13.90
C ASP A 109 10.97 -9.10 12.59
N GLY A 110 11.22 -7.81 12.40
CA GLY A 110 11.79 -7.26 11.15
C GLY A 110 10.71 -6.71 10.22
N ALA A 111 11.11 -6.24 9.04
CA ALA A 111 10.19 -5.60 8.11
C ALA A 111 9.10 -6.58 7.63
N VAL A 112 7.84 -6.16 7.70
CA VAL A 112 6.70 -6.92 7.18
C VAL A 112 6.62 -6.69 5.67
N ARG A 113 6.64 -7.77 4.88
CA ARG A 113 6.63 -7.71 3.42
C ARG A 113 5.51 -8.55 2.83
N PHE A 114 4.73 -7.94 1.95
CA PHE A 114 3.76 -8.62 1.11
C PHE A 114 4.24 -8.55 -0.34
N GLY A 115 4.62 -9.69 -0.91
CA GLY A 115 5.17 -9.79 -2.28
C GLY A 115 4.22 -10.46 -3.27
N THR A 116 3.02 -10.85 -2.83
CA THR A 116 2.01 -11.47 -3.68
C THR A 116 0.73 -10.64 -3.63
N PRO A 117 -0.01 -10.54 -4.75
CA PRO A 117 -1.34 -9.98 -4.71
C PRO A 117 -2.30 -10.76 -3.82
N GLY A 118 -3.34 -10.08 -3.32
CA GLY A 118 -4.39 -10.65 -2.48
C GLY A 118 -4.51 -9.96 -1.13
N ASP A 119 -5.35 -10.54 -0.27
CA ASP A 119 -5.58 -10.05 1.08
C ASP A 119 -4.56 -10.62 2.05
N HIS A 120 -3.90 -9.73 2.78
CA HIS A 120 -2.91 -10.06 3.79
C HIS A 120 -3.38 -9.59 5.15
N ARG A 121 -3.08 -10.38 6.18
CA ARG A 121 -3.41 -10.00 7.55
C ARG A 121 -2.26 -9.25 8.17
N LEU A 122 -2.59 -8.17 8.87
CA LEU A 122 -1.66 -7.41 9.68
C LEU A 122 -2.17 -7.40 11.11
N VAL A 123 -1.35 -7.85 12.05
CA VAL A 123 -1.67 -7.87 13.48
C VAL A 123 -0.96 -6.70 14.15
N LEU A 124 -1.76 -5.80 14.72
CA LEU A 124 -1.31 -4.75 15.61
C LEU A 124 -1.47 -5.24 17.05
N GLY A 125 -0.47 -5.01 17.89
CA GLY A 125 -0.54 -5.32 19.32
C GLY A 125 0.12 -4.24 20.16
N LEU A 126 -0.42 -3.97 21.34
CA LEU A 126 0.19 -3.03 22.28
C LEU A 126 1.32 -3.72 23.07
N ALA A 127 2.46 -3.05 23.19
CA ALA A 127 3.60 -3.50 24.01
C ALA A 127 4.24 -2.32 24.75
N GLU A 128 4.98 -2.62 25.81
CA GLU A 128 5.87 -1.65 26.44
C GLU A 128 7.19 -1.58 25.65
N GLY A 129 7.67 -0.36 25.42
CA GLY A 129 8.95 -0.06 24.83
C GLY A 129 9.76 0.90 25.71
N ASP A 130 10.98 1.20 25.29
CA ASP A 130 11.95 1.96 26.09
C ASP A 130 11.47 3.40 26.39
N ASP A 131 10.76 4.03 25.45
CA ASP A 131 10.23 5.40 25.56
C ASP A 131 8.73 5.45 25.94
N GLY A 132 8.17 4.33 26.41
CA GLY A 132 6.76 4.18 26.74
C GLY A 132 6.05 3.14 25.88
N ARG A 133 4.72 3.21 25.79
CA ARG A 133 3.92 2.22 25.05
C ARG A 133 4.08 2.36 23.54
N VAL A 134 4.31 1.24 22.87
CA VAL A 134 4.52 1.15 21.42
C VAL A 134 3.54 0.15 20.80
N VAL A 135 3.19 0.37 19.53
CA VAL A 135 2.36 -0.58 18.77
C VAL A 135 3.25 -1.51 17.97
N THR A 136 3.23 -2.79 18.28
CA THR A 136 3.93 -3.82 17.50
C THR A 136 3.13 -4.21 16.26
N VAL A 137 3.84 -4.40 15.14
CA VAL A 137 3.23 -4.80 13.88
C VAL A 137 3.82 -6.12 13.39
N ARG A 138 2.94 -7.05 13.02
CA ARG A 138 3.28 -8.37 12.46
C ARG A 138 2.40 -8.67 11.25
N GLY A 139 2.90 -9.46 10.29
CA GLY A 139 2.17 -9.90 9.09
C GLY A 139 2.29 -11.39 8.87
#